data_AF-A0A8H4EM77-F1
#
_entry.id   AF-A0A8H4EM77-F1
#
_cell.length_a   1.000
_cell.length_b   1.000
_cell.length_c   1.000
_cell.angle_alpha   90.00
_cell.angle_beta   90.00
_cell.angle_gamma   90.00
#
_symmetry.space_group_name_H-M   'P 1'
#
loop_
_entity.id
_entity.type
_entity.pdbx_description
1 polymer ?
#
loop_
_entity_poly.entity_id
_entity_poly.type
_entity_poly.pdbx_seq_one_letter_code
_entity_poly.pdbx_strand_id
1 'polypeptide(L)'
;MKYTYILLSQLIFLFILPNHLKVYAINSSPYSEIAKLLNVPESEVPELLVNQTILLEGNKILIPLLDESIYGGTYIDLIANKIFINTIDISKNESIINNPVMKPYLNLLSFVEVNNSLSKLNEIFNQVNTLVKNFNVVNVIISNQYKVNNIVIFLDQPELYQAFINSAKKLNPTPIIDGPNEDIKENSSSTLKSRENNSPILESHENNSPTLESREIHLRILSGYAIGASNEKSRFKCTAGFWVRQQGLAYLATSGHCALNATEPHGSIKFYFIVPGTDKTKFFGNMTRFELEPVDRGFILPYDEYSVSPFIFAHELQMFAITDFTRTLVNFAEGAVVCKSGAATGYSCGKVLSVKVNTVLFHVGYGRFDYEGLIEVSMRGSYGDGGAPVFSYNNPLDLSQTGVNLFGMIVGATRYQPKIVFTPLYQILDSDMDVVTIHELLSNFNF
;
A
#
# COMPACT_ATOMS: atom_id res chain seq x y z
N MET A 1 14.74 36.68 45.32
CA MET A 1 13.83 35.50 45.33
C MET A 1 13.02 35.33 44.05
N LYS A 2 12.40 36.36 43.47
CA LYS A 2 11.57 36.23 42.25
C LYS A 2 12.33 35.69 41.02
N TYR A 3 13.56 36.15 40.80
CA TYR A 3 14.43 35.69 39.70
C TYR A 3 14.89 34.24 39.86
N THR A 4 15.12 33.79 41.09
CA THR A 4 15.55 32.42 41.39
C THR A 4 14.45 31.40 41.07
N TYR A 5 13.18 31.77 41.32
CA TYR A 5 12.02 30.94 40.96
C TYR A 5 11.81 30.83 39.45
N ILE A 6 12.03 31.92 38.70
CA ILE A 6 11.91 31.91 37.23
C ILE A 6 13.00 31.02 36.62
N LEU A 7 14.24 31.15 37.08
CA LEU A 7 15.36 30.32 36.61
C LEU A 7 15.17 28.84 36.93
N LEU A 8 14.68 28.51 38.13
CA LEU A 8 14.38 27.14 38.52
C LEU A 8 13.21 26.56 37.69
N SER A 9 12.17 27.36 37.43
CA SER A 9 11.04 26.95 36.58
C SER A 9 11.47 26.70 35.14
N GLN A 10 12.36 27.53 34.57
CA GLN A 10 12.91 27.33 33.23
C GLN A 10 13.82 26.09 33.15
N LEU A 11 14.64 25.85 34.18
CA LEU A 11 15.47 24.63 34.27
C LEU A 11 14.61 23.37 34.37
N ILE A 12 13.57 23.37 35.19
CA ILE A 12 12.61 22.26 35.29
C ILE A 12 11.95 22.01 33.93
N PHE A 13 11.52 23.06 33.21
CA PHE A 13 10.95 22.92 31.87
C PHE A 13 11.96 22.34 30.87
N LEU A 14 13.22 22.76 30.93
CA LEU A 14 14.30 22.23 30.08
C LEU A 14 14.65 20.76 30.34
N PHE A 15 14.40 20.23 31.54
CA PHE A 15 14.65 18.81 31.85
C PHE A 15 13.41 17.92 31.69
N ILE A 16 12.22 18.44 32.01
CA ILE A 16 10.96 17.71 31.93
C ILE A 16 10.48 17.64 30.47
N LEU A 17 10.57 18.74 29.71
CA LEU A 17 10.06 18.80 28.34
C LEU A 17 10.74 17.80 27.39
N PRO A 18 12.08 17.63 27.36
CA PRO A 18 12.70 16.63 26.50
C PRO A 18 12.34 15.19 26.89
N ASN A 19 12.09 14.92 28.18
CA ASN A 19 11.65 13.61 28.63
C ASN A 19 10.19 13.33 28.22
N HIS A 20 9.28 14.31 28.34
CA HIS A 20 7.92 14.15 27.84
C HIS A 20 7.84 14.11 26.32
N LEU A 21 8.64 14.90 25.61
CA LEU A 21 8.74 14.86 24.15
C LEU A 21 9.37 13.55 23.66
N LYS A 22 10.37 13.01 24.38
CA LYS A 22 10.88 11.65 24.13
C LYS A 22 9.78 10.63 24.36
N VAL A 23 9.04 10.67 25.46
CA VAL A 23 7.94 9.72 25.70
C VAL A 23 6.85 9.83 24.62
N TYR A 24 6.50 11.03 24.15
CA TYR A 24 5.53 11.21 23.06
C TYR A 24 6.05 10.70 21.71
N ALA A 25 7.32 10.96 21.39
CA ALA A 25 7.97 10.44 20.18
C ALA A 25 8.22 8.92 20.24
N ILE A 26 8.47 8.36 21.43
CA ILE A 26 8.65 6.93 21.67
C ILE A 26 7.31 6.18 21.58
N ASN A 27 6.18 6.83 21.87
CA ASN A 27 4.86 6.19 21.88
C ASN A 27 4.29 5.88 20.48
N SER A 28 4.99 6.20 19.38
CA SER A 28 4.61 5.77 18.02
C SER A 28 5.80 5.19 17.28
N SER A 29 6.32 4.08 17.81
CA SER A 29 7.27 3.25 17.08
C SER A 29 6.76 2.95 15.65
N PRO A 30 7.62 3.04 14.61
CA PRO A 30 7.24 2.69 13.23
C PRO A 30 6.70 1.26 13.12
N TYR A 31 7.11 0.41 14.05
CA TYR A 31 6.80 -1.02 14.08
C TYR A 31 5.50 -1.37 14.78
N SER A 32 4.84 -0.42 15.45
CA SER A 32 3.62 -0.69 16.23
C SER A 32 2.52 -1.38 15.42
N GLU A 33 2.26 -0.95 14.18
CA GLU A 33 1.27 -1.58 13.30
C GLU A 33 1.67 -2.98 12.85
N ILE A 34 2.98 -3.23 12.66
CA ILE A 34 3.48 -4.57 12.29
C ILE A 34 3.44 -5.52 13.50
N ALA A 35 3.82 -5.04 14.68
CA ALA A 35 3.76 -5.81 15.92
C ALA A 35 2.34 -6.27 16.22
N LYS A 36 1.35 -5.36 16.07
CA LYS A 36 -0.08 -5.68 16.19
C LYS A 36 -0.52 -6.70 15.14
N LEU A 37 -0.14 -6.51 13.87
CA LEU A 37 -0.47 -7.41 12.76
C LEU A 37 0.07 -8.84 12.99
N LEU A 38 1.28 -8.94 13.51
CA LEU A 38 1.98 -10.20 13.72
C LEU A 38 1.71 -10.82 15.10
N ASN A 39 1.07 -10.08 16.00
CA ASN A 39 0.85 -10.44 17.40
C ASN A 39 2.17 -10.81 18.12
N VAL A 40 3.16 -9.94 17.99
CA VAL A 40 4.50 -10.06 18.60
C VAL A 40 4.87 -8.75 19.31
N PRO A 41 5.79 -8.78 20.29
CA PRO A 41 6.38 -7.56 20.84
C PRO A 41 7.03 -6.68 19.76
N GLU A 42 6.91 -5.36 19.87
CA GLU A 42 7.52 -4.41 18.91
C GLU A 42 9.04 -4.58 18.79
N SER A 43 9.72 -5.00 19.86
CA SER A 43 11.15 -5.26 19.88
C SER A 43 11.58 -6.41 18.96
N GLU A 44 10.69 -7.32 18.59
CA GLU A 44 10.98 -8.46 17.69
C GLU A 44 10.81 -8.09 16.22
N VAL A 45 10.05 -7.03 15.91
CA VAL A 45 9.73 -6.64 14.54
C VAL A 45 10.97 -6.38 13.66
N PRO A 46 12.04 -5.71 14.13
CA PRO A 46 13.22 -5.49 13.30
C PRO A 46 13.84 -6.80 12.79
N GLU A 47 14.01 -7.79 13.66
CA GLU A 47 14.58 -9.09 13.29
C GLU A 47 13.67 -9.84 12.32
N LEU A 48 12.36 -9.81 12.57
CA LEU A 48 11.38 -10.38 11.64
C LEU A 48 11.48 -9.72 10.26
N LEU A 49 11.59 -8.40 10.16
CA LEU A 49 11.73 -7.71 8.87
C LEU A 49 13.05 -8.04 8.15
N VAL A 50 14.14 -8.31 8.87
CA VAL A 50 15.38 -8.88 8.29
C VAL A 50 15.10 -10.28 7.73
N ASN A 51 14.44 -11.14 8.51
CA ASN A 51 14.08 -12.49 8.07
C ASN A 51 13.16 -12.45 6.84
N GLN A 52 12.22 -11.50 6.75
CA GLN A 52 11.38 -11.31 5.57
C GLN A 52 12.24 -11.08 4.32
N THR A 53 13.27 -10.26 4.42
CA THR A 53 14.17 -9.97 3.29
C THR A 53 14.89 -11.24 2.82
N ILE A 54 15.37 -12.06 3.76
CA ILE A 54 16.03 -13.35 3.47
C ILE A 54 15.04 -14.33 2.83
N LEU A 55 13.82 -14.43 3.36
CA LEU A 55 12.76 -15.31 2.84
C LEU A 55 12.32 -14.88 1.44
N LEU A 56 12.19 -13.58 1.19
CA LEU A 56 11.84 -13.04 -0.13
C LEU A 56 12.93 -13.34 -1.17
N GLU A 57 14.20 -13.15 -0.83
CA GLU A 57 15.30 -13.46 -1.77
C GLU A 57 15.40 -14.97 -2.04
N GLY A 58 15.27 -15.80 -0.99
CA GLY A 58 15.20 -17.26 -1.16
C GLY A 58 14.01 -17.69 -2.03
N ASN A 59 12.85 -17.08 -1.85
CA ASN A 59 11.65 -17.38 -2.65
C ASN A 59 11.80 -16.95 -4.11
N LYS A 60 12.44 -15.79 -4.36
CA LYS A 60 12.76 -15.29 -5.69
C LYS A 60 13.67 -16.25 -6.47
N ILE A 61 14.67 -16.84 -5.80
CA ILE A 61 15.57 -17.84 -6.38
C ILE A 61 14.83 -19.16 -6.60
N LEU A 62 13.92 -19.52 -5.69
CA LEU A 62 13.16 -20.76 -5.75
C LEU A 62 12.16 -20.81 -6.90
N ILE A 63 11.40 -19.74 -7.14
CA ILE A 63 10.27 -19.72 -8.10
C ILE A 63 10.66 -20.27 -9.49
N PRO A 64 11.77 -19.85 -10.13
CA PRO A 64 12.18 -20.37 -11.44
C PRO A 64 12.52 -21.86 -11.47
N LEU A 65 12.72 -22.50 -10.32
CA LEU A 65 13.05 -23.93 -10.20
C LEU A 65 11.79 -24.81 -10.09
N LEU A 66 10.61 -24.21 -9.94
CA LEU A 66 9.36 -24.93 -9.72
C LEU A 66 8.70 -25.30 -11.05
N ASP A 67 8.56 -26.58 -11.31
CA ASP A 67 7.68 -27.11 -12.37
C ASP A 67 6.21 -26.87 -11.99
N GLU A 68 5.51 -26.00 -12.73
CA GLU A 68 4.12 -25.64 -12.47
C GLU A 68 3.13 -26.81 -12.56
N SER A 69 3.52 -27.94 -13.16
CA SER A 69 2.71 -29.15 -13.22
C SER A 69 2.76 -29.96 -11.92
N ILE A 70 3.80 -29.76 -11.11
CA ILE A 70 4.07 -30.48 -9.85
C ILE A 70 3.81 -29.57 -8.64
N TYR A 71 4.26 -28.32 -8.70
CA TYR A 71 4.21 -27.39 -7.58
C TYR A 71 2.98 -26.49 -7.65
N GLY A 72 2.36 -26.24 -6.49
CA GLY A 72 1.15 -25.45 -6.29
C GLY A 72 1.39 -24.00 -5.87
N GLY A 73 2.58 -23.45 -6.16
CA GLY A 73 3.04 -22.13 -5.72
C GLY A 73 3.77 -22.13 -4.38
N THR A 74 4.17 -20.95 -3.92
CA THR A 74 4.93 -20.76 -2.68
C THR A 74 4.42 -19.57 -1.88
N TYR A 75 4.58 -19.63 -0.57
CA TYR A 75 4.31 -18.51 0.32
C TYR A 75 5.34 -18.47 1.45
N ILE A 76 5.51 -17.33 2.08
CA ILE A 76 6.39 -17.17 3.25
C ILE A 76 5.54 -17.06 4.52
N ASP A 77 6.06 -17.59 5.63
CA ASP A 77 5.54 -17.30 6.95
C ASP A 77 6.65 -16.70 7.80
N LEU A 78 6.44 -15.45 8.17
CA LEU A 78 7.44 -14.67 8.88
C LEU A 78 7.67 -15.17 10.31
N ILE A 79 6.62 -15.67 10.96
CA ILE A 79 6.69 -16.16 12.34
C ILE A 79 7.33 -17.54 12.39
N ALA A 80 6.96 -18.42 11.44
CA ALA A 80 7.63 -19.71 11.32
C ALA A 80 9.06 -19.59 10.80
N ASN A 81 9.41 -18.43 10.21
CA ASN A 81 10.66 -18.20 9.47
C ASN A 81 10.88 -19.26 8.38
N LYS A 82 9.85 -19.48 7.55
CA LYS A 82 9.84 -20.52 6.50
C LYS A 82 9.31 -20.01 5.17
N ILE A 83 9.83 -20.60 4.10
CA ILE A 83 9.27 -20.60 2.75
C ILE A 83 8.52 -21.92 2.58
N PHE A 84 7.21 -21.85 2.45
CA PHE A 84 6.37 -23.01 2.20
C PHE A 84 6.23 -23.26 0.70
N ILE A 85 6.40 -24.51 0.30
CA ILE A 85 6.40 -24.99 -1.08
C ILE A 85 5.30 -26.01 -1.21
N ASN A 86 4.22 -25.63 -1.89
CA ASN A 86 3.12 -26.53 -2.16
C ASN A 86 3.52 -27.50 -3.28
N THR A 87 3.33 -28.79 -3.08
CA THR A 87 3.61 -29.83 -4.08
C THR A 87 2.51 -30.87 -4.11
N ILE A 88 2.18 -31.39 -5.28
CA ILE A 88 1.29 -32.56 -5.41
C ILE A 88 2.07 -33.88 -5.34
N ASP A 89 3.40 -33.83 -5.39
CA ASP A 89 4.29 -34.99 -5.36
C ASP A 89 5.56 -34.67 -4.57
N ILE A 90 5.60 -35.10 -3.30
CA ILE A 90 6.74 -34.89 -2.41
C ILE A 90 8.03 -35.54 -2.94
N SER A 91 7.93 -36.61 -3.73
CA SER A 91 9.12 -37.32 -4.25
C SER A 91 9.96 -36.44 -5.18
N LYS A 92 9.39 -35.37 -5.72
CA LYS A 92 10.07 -34.42 -6.63
C LYS A 92 10.89 -33.37 -5.92
N ASN A 93 10.73 -33.23 -4.61
CA ASN A 93 11.38 -32.20 -3.80
C ASN A 93 12.91 -32.36 -3.74
N GLU A 94 13.44 -33.57 -3.98
CA GLU A 94 14.89 -33.80 -4.04
C GLU A 94 15.58 -32.91 -5.08
N SER A 95 14.91 -32.56 -6.17
CA SER A 95 15.46 -31.67 -7.19
C SER A 95 15.75 -30.26 -6.65
N ILE A 96 14.91 -29.75 -5.75
CA ILE A 96 15.06 -28.46 -5.07
C ILE A 96 16.12 -28.57 -3.96
N ILE A 97 16.06 -29.63 -3.15
CA ILE A 97 16.98 -29.84 -2.02
C ILE A 97 18.42 -29.99 -2.49
N ASN A 98 18.62 -30.70 -3.61
CA ASN A 98 19.94 -30.93 -4.17
C ASN A 98 20.46 -29.77 -5.05
N ASN A 99 19.64 -28.73 -5.28
CA ASN A 99 20.05 -27.59 -6.10
C ASN A 99 21.10 -26.75 -5.36
N PRO A 100 22.30 -26.52 -5.94
CA PRO A 100 23.38 -25.80 -5.26
C PRO A 100 23.02 -24.34 -4.95
N VAL A 101 22.15 -23.71 -5.73
CA VAL A 101 21.72 -22.31 -5.52
C VAL A 101 20.78 -22.19 -4.31
N MET A 102 20.02 -23.25 -4.00
CA MET A 102 19.14 -23.29 -2.83
C MET A 102 19.85 -23.66 -1.53
N LYS A 103 21.12 -24.09 -1.59
CA LYS A 103 21.91 -24.52 -0.43
C LYS A 103 21.89 -23.52 0.75
N PRO A 104 21.99 -22.19 0.55
CA PRO A 104 21.94 -21.23 1.65
C PRO A 104 20.58 -21.15 2.36
N TYR A 105 19.50 -21.62 1.72
CA TYR A 105 18.12 -21.46 2.18
C TYR A 105 17.47 -22.77 2.63
N LEU A 106 18.17 -23.91 2.60
CA LEU A 106 17.60 -25.23 2.86
C LEU A 106 16.88 -25.33 4.21
N ASN A 107 17.43 -24.69 5.25
CA ASN A 107 16.82 -24.65 6.57
C ASN A 107 15.55 -23.78 6.64
N LEU A 108 15.28 -22.95 5.64
CA LEU A 108 14.09 -22.12 5.54
C LEU A 108 12.98 -22.80 4.74
N LEU A 109 13.27 -23.86 3.98
CA LEU A 109 12.27 -24.51 3.14
C LEU A 109 11.36 -25.44 3.97
N SER A 110 10.08 -25.48 3.61
CA SER A 110 9.08 -26.42 4.13
C SER A 110 8.18 -26.88 2.98
N PHE A 111 8.10 -28.18 2.74
CA PHE A 111 7.25 -28.73 1.68
C PHE A 111 5.90 -29.14 2.24
N VAL A 112 4.83 -28.78 1.55
CA VAL A 112 3.44 -29.07 1.94
C VAL A 112 2.78 -29.83 0.80
N GLU A 113 2.21 -30.99 1.11
CA GLU A 113 1.41 -31.75 0.15
C GLU A 113 0.07 -31.07 -0.07
N VAL A 114 -0.28 -30.84 -1.33
CA VAL A 114 -1.53 -30.16 -1.73
C VAL A 114 -2.19 -30.88 -2.89
N ASN A 115 -3.42 -30.48 -3.22
CA ASN A 115 -4.21 -31.14 -4.26
C ASN A 115 -4.07 -30.50 -5.65
N ASN A 116 -3.68 -29.23 -5.73
CA ASN A 116 -3.67 -28.49 -6.98
C ASN A 116 -2.27 -27.98 -7.34
N SER A 117 -1.82 -28.28 -8.55
CA SER A 117 -0.63 -27.67 -9.13
C SER A 117 -0.92 -26.23 -9.59
N LEU A 118 0.14 -25.45 -9.81
CA LEU A 118 0.04 -24.06 -10.23
C LEU A 118 -0.58 -23.95 -11.63
N SER A 119 -0.24 -24.88 -12.53
CA SER A 119 -0.87 -24.99 -13.86
C SER A 119 -2.39 -25.17 -13.73
N LYS A 120 -2.84 -26.05 -12.82
CA LYS A 120 -4.27 -26.24 -12.55
C LYS A 120 -4.93 -24.99 -11.98
N LEU A 121 -4.28 -24.32 -11.03
CA LEU A 121 -4.79 -23.06 -10.47
C LEU A 121 -4.89 -21.97 -11.55
N ASN A 122 -3.89 -21.84 -12.42
CA ASN A 122 -3.88 -20.90 -13.54
C ASN A 122 -5.02 -21.18 -14.53
N GLU A 123 -5.31 -22.44 -14.84
CA GLU A 123 -6.43 -22.85 -15.67
C GLU A 123 -7.76 -22.38 -15.07
N ILE A 124 -7.99 -22.62 -13.77
CA ILE A 124 -9.22 -22.23 -13.08
C ILE A 124 -9.33 -20.71 -12.95
N PHE A 125 -8.24 -20.02 -12.65
CA PHE A 125 -8.19 -18.56 -12.62
C PHE A 125 -8.69 -17.96 -13.94
N ASN A 126 -8.25 -18.48 -15.08
CA ASN A 126 -8.67 -18.02 -16.40
C ASN A 126 -10.15 -18.35 -16.68
N GLN A 127 -10.63 -19.51 -16.25
CA GLN A 127 -12.05 -19.88 -16.38
C GLN A 127 -12.94 -18.94 -15.54
N VAL A 128 -12.55 -18.63 -14.30
CA VAL A 128 -13.28 -17.68 -13.45
C VAL A 128 -13.33 -16.29 -14.08
N ASN A 129 -12.21 -15.79 -14.62
CA ASN A 129 -12.18 -14.51 -15.34
C ASN A 129 -13.15 -14.50 -16.54
N THR A 130 -13.21 -15.62 -17.29
CA THR A 130 -14.17 -15.80 -18.39
C THR A 130 -15.61 -15.75 -17.89
N LEU A 131 -15.91 -16.40 -16.76
CA LEU A 131 -17.23 -16.33 -16.14
C LEU A 131 -17.59 -14.91 -15.69
N VAL A 132 -16.66 -14.16 -15.09
CA VAL A 132 -16.90 -12.77 -14.67
C VAL A 132 -17.28 -11.88 -15.86
N LYS A 133 -16.67 -12.09 -17.02
CA LYS A 133 -17.02 -11.39 -18.27
C LYS A 133 -18.40 -11.84 -18.78
N ASN A 134 -18.64 -13.16 -18.86
CA ASN A 134 -19.91 -13.71 -19.38
C ASN A 134 -21.14 -13.31 -18.55
N PHE A 135 -20.97 -13.18 -17.23
CA PHE A 135 -22.06 -12.81 -16.31
C PHE A 135 -22.06 -11.31 -15.97
N ASN A 136 -21.20 -10.49 -16.60
CA ASN A 136 -21.06 -9.06 -16.33
C ASN A 136 -20.90 -8.72 -14.84
N VAL A 137 -20.14 -9.54 -14.10
CA VAL A 137 -19.92 -9.36 -12.67
C VAL A 137 -19.03 -8.13 -12.44
N VAL A 138 -19.39 -7.28 -11.48
CA VAL A 138 -18.59 -6.13 -11.04
C VAL A 138 -18.40 -6.14 -9.53
N ASN A 139 -17.41 -5.36 -9.05
CA ASN A 139 -16.95 -5.32 -7.66
C ASN A 139 -16.54 -6.72 -7.17
N VAL A 140 -15.71 -7.38 -7.97
CA VAL A 140 -15.19 -8.72 -7.75
C VAL A 140 -13.67 -8.70 -7.73
N ILE A 141 -13.07 -9.39 -6.76
CA ILE A 141 -11.63 -9.66 -6.71
C ILE A 141 -11.43 -11.16 -6.88
N ILE A 142 -10.62 -11.56 -7.85
CA ILE A 142 -10.23 -12.94 -8.11
C ILE A 142 -8.75 -13.04 -7.78
N SER A 143 -8.39 -13.89 -6.83
CA SER A 143 -7.00 -14.11 -6.45
C SER A 143 -6.63 -15.58 -6.48
N ASN A 144 -5.40 -15.86 -6.92
CA ASN A 144 -4.78 -17.16 -6.73
C ASN A 144 -4.05 -17.13 -5.39
N GLN A 145 -4.54 -17.87 -4.38
CA GLN A 145 -3.97 -17.88 -3.04
C GLN A 145 -3.27 -19.20 -2.76
N TYR A 146 -1.94 -19.17 -2.77
CA TYR A 146 -1.10 -20.35 -2.54
C TYR A 146 -1.25 -20.89 -1.13
N LYS A 147 -1.43 -20.04 -0.11
CA LYS A 147 -1.61 -20.53 1.28
C LYS A 147 -2.80 -21.49 1.45
N VAL A 148 -3.88 -21.30 0.69
CA VAL A 148 -5.04 -22.22 0.67
C VAL A 148 -5.07 -23.14 -0.55
N ASN A 149 -4.05 -23.04 -1.42
CA ASN A 149 -3.91 -23.77 -2.67
C ASN A 149 -5.20 -23.79 -3.52
N ASN A 150 -5.84 -22.62 -3.66
CA ASN A 150 -7.09 -22.49 -4.41
C ASN A 150 -7.29 -21.06 -4.96
N ILE A 151 -8.24 -20.90 -5.87
CA ILE A 151 -8.73 -19.60 -6.33
C ILE A 151 -9.77 -19.08 -5.34
N VAL A 152 -9.58 -17.85 -4.88
CA VAL A 152 -10.50 -17.14 -3.99
C VAL A 152 -11.20 -16.04 -4.79
N ILE A 153 -12.52 -15.97 -4.69
CA ILE A 153 -13.36 -14.97 -5.34
C ILE A 153 -14.06 -14.19 -4.25
N PHE A 154 -13.67 -12.93 -4.08
CA PHE A 154 -14.39 -12.01 -3.20
C PHE A 154 -15.45 -11.24 -4.00
N LEU A 155 -16.70 -11.26 -3.53
CA LEU A 155 -17.81 -10.49 -4.07
C LEU A 155 -18.34 -9.52 -3.03
N ASP A 156 -18.48 -8.23 -3.40
CA ASP A 156 -19.08 -7.23 -2.49
C ASP A 156 -20.59 -7.47 -2.28
N GLN A 157 -21.27 -8.02 -3.29
CA GLN A 157 -22.72 -8.28 -3.29
C GLN A 157 -23.04 -9.65 -3.90
N PRO A 158 -22.68 -10.76 -3.21
CA PRO A 158 -22.85 -12.12 -3.75
C PRO A 158 -24.30 -12.46 -4.11
N GLU A 159 -25.28 -11.86 -3.44
CA GLU A 159 -26.71 -12.03 -3.70
C GLU A 159 -27.13 -11.65 -5.13
N LEU A 160 -26.43 -10.71 -5.77
CA LEU A 160 -26.72 -10.26 -7.13
C LEU A 160 -26.17 -11.22 -8.20
N TYR A 161 -25.24 -12.11 -7.84
CA TYR A 161 -24.44 -12.90 -8.78
C TYR A 161 -24.62 -14.41 -8.62
N GLN A 162 -25.79 -14.86 -8.20
CA GLN A 162 -26.03 -16.29 -7.94
C GLN A 162 -25.81 -17.18 -9.17
N ALA A 163 -26.15 -16.71 -10.39
CA ALA A 163 -25.90 -17.48 -11.61
C ALA A 163 -24.40 -17.66 -11.89
N PHE A 164 -23.59 -16.62 -11.62
CA PHE A 164 -22.14 -16.68 -11.67
C PHE A 164 -21.58 -17.63 -10.61
N ILE A 165 -22.01 -17.48 -9.34
CA ILE A 165 -21.59 -18.32 -8.21
C ILE A 165 -21.88 -19.80 -8.50
N ASN A 166 -23.09 -20.11 -8.98
CA ASN A 166 -23.48 -21.47 -9.34
C ASN A 166 -22.67 -22.04 -10.52
N SER A 167 -22.18 -21.19 -11.42
CA SER A 167 -21.31 -21.60 -12.52
C SER A 167 -19.88 -21.82 -12.03
N ALA A 168 -19.34 -20.92 -11.21
CA ALA A 168 -18.02 -21.05 -10.59
C ALA A 168 -17.94 -22.31 -9.71
N LYS A 169 -19.01 -22.65 -8.99
CA LYS A 169 -19.07 -23.86 -8.15
C LYS A 169 -18.91 -25.18 -8.91
N LYS A 170 -19.11 -25.17 -10.23
CA LYS A 170 -18.94 -26.36 -11.10
C LYS A 170 -17.50 -26.57 -11.57
N LEU A 171 -16.62 -25.60 -11.33
CA LEU A 171 -15.20 -25.73 -11.65
C LEU A 171 -14.51 -26.71 -10.69
N ASN A 172 -13.38 -27.28 -11.13
CA ASN A 172 -12.60 -28.24 -10.35
C ASN A 172 -11.10 -27.88 -10.35
N PRO A 173 -10.51 -27.46 -9.21
CA PRO A 173 -11.14 -27.31 -7.89
C PRO A 173 -12.25 -26.25 -7.88
N THR A 174 -13.19 -26.42 -6.95
CA THR A 174 -14.23 -25.43 -6.68
C THR A 174 -13.59 -24.19 -6.05
N PRO A 175 -13.70 -22.99 -6.67
CA PRO A 175 -13.20 -21.76 -6.09
C PRO A 175 -13.88 -21.44 -4.76
N ILE A 176 -13.13 -20.84 -3.85
CA ILE A 176 -13.65 -20.35 -2.57
C ILE A 176 -14.37 -19.04 -2.84
N ILE A 177 -15.67 -18.99 -2.54
CA ILE A 177 -16.46 -17.76 -2.63
C ILE A 177 -16.44 -17.08 -1.27
N ASP A 178 -15.88 -15.88 -1.23
CA ASP A 178 -15.80 -15.01 -0.06
C ASP A 178 -16.67 -13.76 -0.28
N GLY A 179 -17.16 -13.16 0.79
CA GLY A 179 -18.05 -12.00 0.73
C GLY A 179 -18.33 -11.42 2.11
N PRO A 180 -19.07 -10.31 2.19
CA PRO A 180 -19.55 -9.81 3.47
C PRO A 180 -20.46 -10.86 4.12
N ASN A 181 -20.08 -11.36 5.30
CA ASN A 181 -20.98 -12.18 6.13
C ASN A 181 -22.25 -11.36 6.41
N GLU A 182 -23.42 -11.97 6.22
CA GLU A 182 -24.72 -11.33 6.48
C GLU A 182 -24.80 -10.78 7.91
N ASP A 183 -24.10 -11.39 8.86
CA ASP A 183 -24.02 -10.98 10.26
C ASP A 183 -23.42 -9.58 10.49
N ILE A 184 -22.70 -9.00 9.51
CA ILE A 184 -22.13 -7.65 9.61
C ILE A 184 -23.13 -6.57 9.12
N LYS A 185 -24.23 -6.97 8.46
CA LYS A 185 -25.22 -6.03 7.90
C LYS A 185 -26.06 -5.31 8.98
N GLU A 186 -26.24 -5.86 10.19
CA GLU A 186 -27.16 -5.27 11.18
C GLU A 186 -26.58 -4.21 12.14
N ASN A 187 -25.27 -4.09 12.32
CA ASN A 187 -24.69 -3.10 13.26
C ASN A 187 -23.90 -1.97 12.60
N SER A 188 -23.81 -1.95 11.27
CA SER A 188 -23.07 -0.92 10.51
C SER A 188 -23.91 0.32 10.18
N SER A 189 -25.15 0.43 10.71
CA SER A 189 -25.83 1.73 10.91
C SER A 189 -25.24 2.51 12.10
N SER A 190 -23.99 2.23 12.49
CA SER A 190 -23.24 3.22 13.25
C SER A 190 -22.99 4.39 12.31
N THR A 191 -23.67 5.49 12.62
CA THR A 191 -23.17 6.82 12.29
C THR A 191 -21.68 6.81 12.61
N LEU A 192 -20.85 6.72 11.58
CA LEU A 192 -19.49 7.25 11.60
C LEU A 192 -19.65 8.74 11.87
N LYS A 193 -19.94 9.09 13.12
CA LYS A 193 -19.45 10.32 13.71
C LYS A 193 -17.96 10.18 13.49
N SER A 194 -17.45 10.95 12.53
CA SER A 194 -16.05 11.33 12.54
C SER A 194 -15.74 11.60 14.00
N ARG A 195 -14.85 10.79 14.59
CA ARG A 195 -14.20 11.18 15.83
C ARG A 195 -13.43 12.42 15.40
N GLU A 196 -14.09 13.57 15.48
CA GLU A 196 -13.42 14.84 15.71
C GLU A 196 -12.65 14.59 17.00
N ASN A 197 -11.42 14.13 16.83
CA ASN A 197 -10.46 14.19 17.90
C ASN A 197 -10.34 15.69 18.15
N ASN A 198 -11.06 16.17 19.16
CA ASN A 198 -10.79 17.40 19.86
C ASN A 198 -9.44 17.23 20.57
N SER A 199 -8.38 17.02 19.79
CA SER A 199 -7.05 17.43 20.21
C SER A 199 -7.16 18.93 20.49
N PRO A 200 -6.64 19.42 21.62
CA PRO A 200 -6.68 20.85 21.90
C PRO A 200 -6.01 21.55 20.72
N ILE A 201 -6.81 22.27 19.94
CA ILE A 201 -6.34 23.22 18.95
C ILE A 201 -5.51 24.19 19.76
N LEU A 202 -4.19 24.06 19.63
CA LEU A 202 -3.29 25.10 20.06
C LEU A 202 -3.56 26.25 19.08
N GLU A 203 -4.52 27.10 19.42
CA GLU A 203 -4.71 28.38 18.78
C GLU A 203 -3.38 29.12 18.94
N SER A 204 -2.56 29.10 17.89
CA SER A 204 -1.40 29.94 17.80
C SER A 204 -1.91 31.37 17.76
N HIS A 205 -1.98 31.99 18.93
CA HIS A 205 -2.18 33.43 19.06
C HIS A 205 -1.23 34.12 18.08
N GLU A 206 -1.81 34.81 17.09
CA GLU A 206 -1.13 35.73 16.19
C GLU A 206 -0.58 36.89 17.01
N ASN A 207 0.56 36.65 17.66
CA ASN A 207 1.36 37.70 18.25
C ASN A 207 2.09 38.39 17.12
N ASN A 208 1.75 39.67 16.92
CA ASN A 208 2.45 40.65 16.08
C ASN A 208 3.95 40.68 16.43
N SER A 209 4.71 39.76 15.83
CA SER A 209 6.16 39.69 15.88
C SER A 209 6.72 40.47 14.70
N PRO A 210 7.81 41.25 14.87
CA PRO A 210 8.31 42.14 13.85
C PRO A 210 8.67 41.34 12.59
N THR A 211 8.27 41.88 11.43
CA THR A 211 8.48 41.38 10.07
C THR A 211 9.77 40.57 9.92
N LEU A 212 9.68 39.25 10.17
CA LEU A 212 10.61 38.29 9.64
C LEU A 212 10.38 38.33 8.14
N GLU A 213 11.42 38.65 7.37
CA GLU A 213 11.43 38.45 5.92
C GLU A 213 10.77 37.11 5.62
N SER A 214 9.74 37.13 4.78
CA SER A 214 9.00 35.93 4.42
C SER A 214 9.97 34.96 3.77
N ARG A 215 10.50 34.02 4.54
CA ARG A 215 11.21 32.88 3.97
C ARG A 215 10.24 32.27 2.96
N GLU A 216 10.68 32.07 1.74
CA GLU A 216 9.91 31.31 0.75
C GLU A 216 9.71 29.90 1.32
N ILE A 217 8.58 29.69 2.00
CA ILE A 217 8.19 28.38 2.51
C ILE A 217 7.60 27.63 1.32
N HIS A 218 8.45 26.95 0.55
CA HIS A 218 7.99 26.02 -0.46
C HIS A 218 7.14 24.94 0.21
N LEU A 219 5.91 24.80 -0.26
CA LEU A 219 4.99 23.80 0.27
C LEU A 219 5.46 22.41 -0.22
N ARG A 220 5.61 21.47 0.72
CA ARG A 220 5.94 20.08 0.39
C ARG A 220 4.69 19.23 0.45
N ILE A 221 4.35 18.56 -0.65
CA ILE A 221 3.37 17.48 -0.63
C ILE A 221 4.12 16.18 -0.41
N LEU A 222 3.79 15.52 0.69
CA LEU A 222 4.31 14.20 1.01
C LEU A 222 3.41 13.13 0.41
N SER A 223 4.02 12.01 0.07
CA SER A 223 3.31 10.78 -0.23
C SER A 223 2.41 10.39 0.95
N GLY A 224 1.17 9.98 0.71
CA GLY A 224 0.16 9.72 1.74
C GLY A 224 -0.76 10.91 2.06
N TYR A 225 -0.47 12.11 1.56
CA TYR A 225 -1.35 13.27 1.75
C TYR A 225 -2.61 13.24 0.89
N ALA A 226 -3.64 13.98 1.33
CA ALA A 226 -4.90 14.12 0.63
C ALA A 226 -4.76 15.08 -0.57
N ILE A 227 -5.24 14.64 -1.73
CA ILE A 227 -5.36 15.44 -2.96
C ILE A 227 -6.75 15.24 -3.57
N GLY A 228 -7.20 16.15 -4.44
CA GLY A 228 -8.49 16.00 -5.11
C GLY A 228 -8.64 16.84 -6.37
N ALA A 229 -9.48 16.39 -7.29
CA ALA A 229 -9.64 16.99 -8.62
C ALA A 229 -10.68 18.13 -8.70
N SER A 230 -11.16 18.63 -7.55
CA SER A 230 -12.19 19.67 -7.48
C SER A 230 -11.86 20.66 -6.36
N ASN A 231 -12.06 21.95 -6.66
CA ASN A 231 -11.69 23.06 -5.78
C ASN A 231 -12.53 23.14 -4.51
N GLU A 232 -13.82 22.76 -4.53
CA GLU A 232 -14.69 22.95 -3.38
C GLU A 232 -15.74 21.82 -3.22
N LYS A 233 -15.80 21.23 -2.03
CA LYS A 233 -16.85 20.32 -1.52
C LYS A 233 -16.94 18.91 -2.11
N SER A 234 -16.09 18.51 -3.04
CA SER A 234 -16.10 17.12 -3.49
C SER A 234 -15.63 16.22 -2.32
N ARG A 235 -16.50 15.29 -1.89
CA ARG A 235 -16.13 14.23 -0.92
C ARG A 235 -15.08 13.27 -1.48
N PHE A 236 -14.77 13.39 -2.77
CA PHE A 236 -13.81 12.57 -3.48
C PHE A 236 -12.40 13.14 -3.30
N LYS A 237 -11.80 12.76 -2.17
CA LYS A 237 -10.36 12.84 -2.01
C LYS A 237 -9.71 11.58 -2.60
N CYS A 238 -8.46 11.71 -2.96
CA CYS A 238 -7.52 10.65 -3.24
C CYS A 238 -6.26 10.87 -2.41
N THR A 239 -5.29 9.98 -2.57
CA THR A 239 -4.00 10.06 -1.91
C THR A 239 -2.89 10.41 -2.91
N ALA A 240 -1.99 11.30 -2.50
CA ALA A 240 -0.72 11.56 -3.14
C ALA A 240 0.14 10.29 -3.08
N GLY A 241 0.47 9.71 -4.22
CA GLY A 241 1.23 8.45 -4.30
C GLY A 241 2.69 8.65 -3.97
N PHE A 242 3.47 9.04 -4.98
CA PHE A 242 4.90 9.29 -4.83
C PHE A 242 5.41 10.17 -5.96
N TRP A 243 6.54 10.82 -5.73
CA TRP A 243 7.17 11.66 -6.73
C TRP A 243 7.97 10.83 -7.71
N VAL A 244 7.85 11.16 -8.99
CA VAL A 244 8.62 10.58 -10.08
C VAL A 244 9.26 11.66 -10.93
N ARG A 245 10.35 11.34 -11.62
CA ARG A 245 10.95 12.19 -12.65
C ARG A 245 10.92 11.52 -14.00
N GLN A 246 10.65 12.32 -15.03
CA GLN A 246 10.74 11.93 -16.42
C GLN A 246 11.32 13.11 -17.20
N GLN A 247 12.44 12.89 -17.90
CA GLN A 247 13.04 13.91 -18.79
C GLN A 247 13.26 15.28 -18.11
N GLY A 248 13.68 15.25 -16.83
CA GLY A 248 13.95 16.46 -16.03
C GLY A 248 12.72 17.07 -15.33
N LEU A 249 11.51 16.71 -15.75
CA LEU A 249 10.26 17.14 -15.09
C LEU A 249 9.93 16.22 -13.92
N ALA A 250 9.38 16.79 -12.85
CA ALA A 250 8.90 16.04 -11.70
C ALA A 250 7.37 15.98 -11.72
N TYR A 251 6.82 14.80 -11.47
CA TYR A 251 5.39 14.55 -11.38
C TYR A 251 5.06 13.91 -10.04
N LEU A 252 3.86 14.18 -9.52
CA LEU A 252 3.28 13.39 -8.44
C LEU A 252 2.40 12.31 -9.06
N ALA A 253 2.77 11.04 -8.84
CA ALA A 253 1.97 9.90 -9.22
C ALA A 253 0.79 9.72 -8.25
N THR A 254 -0.37 9.33 -8.79
CA THR A 254 -1.58 8.92 -8.07
C THR A 254 -2.41 7.98 -8.96
N SER A 255 -3.55 7.47 -8.50
CA SER A 255 -4.44 6.65 -9.34
C SER A 255 -5.11 7.49 -10.44
N GLY A 256 -5.26 6.92 -11.63
CA GLY A 256 -5.96 7.56 -12.74
C GLY A 256 -7.44 7.79 -12.46
N HIS A 257 -8.08 6.90 -11.70
CA HIS A 257 -9.49 7.03 -11.35
C HIS A 257 -9.78 8.22 -10.42
N CYS A 258 -8.75 8.80 -9.79
CA CYS A 258 -8.87 10.09 -9.09
C CYS A 258 -9.27 11.22 -10.05
N ALA A 259 -9.02 11.00 -11.33
CA ALA A 259 -9.39 11.78 -12.49
C ALA A 259 -10.90 11.97 -12.68
N LEU A 260 -11.65 10.90 -12.40
CA LEU A 260 -12.97 10.67 -12.98
C LEU A 260 -13.95 11.80 -12.69
N ASN A 261 -14.02 12.27 -11.45
CA ASN A 261 -15.01 13.27 -11.03
C ASN A 261 -14.70 14.71 -11.43
N ALA A 262 -13.66 14.94 -12.22
CA ALA A 262 -13.34 16.27 -12.72
C ALA A 262 -14.14 16.59 -13.98
N THR A 263 -14.74 17.79 -13.97
CA THR A 263 -15.49 18.34 -15.10
C THR A 263 -14.65 19.40 -15.80
N GLU A 264 -13.56 19.00 -16.45
CA GLU A 264 -12.79 19.92 -17.29
C GLU A 264 -12.82 19.50 -18.78
N PRO A 265 -13.40 20.32 -19.68
CA PRO A 265 -13.58 19.98 -21.10
C PRO A 265 -12.30 20.01 -21.95
N HIS A 266 -11.13 20.29 -21.37
CA HIS A 266 -9.88 20.57 -22.11
C HIS A 266 -8.69 19.67 -21.75
N GLY A 267 -8.93 18.46 -21.24
CA GLY A 267 -7.94 17.38 -21.22
C GLY A 267 -6.87 17.43 -20.12
N SER A 268 -6.70 18.55 -19.42
CA SER A 268 -5.91 18.62 -18.17
C SER A 268 -6.84 18.78 -16.98
N ILE A 269 -6.67 17.95 -15.95
CA ILE A 269 -7.54 17.97 -14.77
C ILE A 269 -6.81 18.67 -13.63
N LYS A 270 -7.40 19.73 -13.07
CA LYS A 270 -6.82 20.47 -11.95
C LYS A 270 -6.87 19.64 -10.67
N PHE A 271 -5.75 19.57 -9.98
CA PHE A 271 -5.62 18.94 -8.68
C PHE A 271 -5.29 19.96 -7.61
N TYR A 272 -5.86 19.71 -6.44
CA TYR A 272 -5.71 20.52 -5.25
C TYR A 272 -5.12 19.68 -4.13
N PHE A 273 -4.15 20.25 -3.43
CA PHE A 273 -3.66 19.74 -2.15
C PHE A 273 -4.65 20.12 -1.05
N ILE A 274 -5.08 19.13 -0.27
CA ILE A 274 -5.94 19.35 0.89
C ILE A 274 -5.02 19.48 2.10
N VAL A 275 -4.97 20.68 2.68
CA VAL A 275 -4.03 21.00 3.77
C VAL A 275 -4.38 20.17 5.02
N PRO A 276 -3.47 19.34 5.54
CA PRO A 276 -3.74 18.46 6.68
C PRO A 276 -4.34 19.21 7.88
N GLY A 277 -5.36 18.62 8.49
CA GLY A 277 -6.04 19.19 9.66
C GLY A 277 -6.94 20.40 9.34
N THR A 278 -7.17 20.71 8.06
CA THR A 278 -8.03 21.83 7.65
C THR A 278 -8.91 21.45 6.44
N ASP A 279 -9.96 22.23 6.19
CA ASP A 279 -10.77 22.13 4.96
C ASP A 279 -10.21 22.98 3.81
N LYS A 280 -9.03 23.59 3.99
CA LYS A 280 -8.44 24.46 2.98
C LYS A 280 -7.81 23.62 1.89
N THR A 281 -8.14 23.96 0.65
CA THR A 281 -7.52 23.42 -0.56
C THR A 281 -6.57 24.45 -1.15
N LYS A 282 -5.46 23.99 -1.73
CA LYS A 282 -4.52 24.81 -2.49
C LYS A 282 -4.32 24.19 -3.85
N PHE A 283 -4.38 25.00 -4.91
CA PHE A 283 -4.10 24.48 -6.26
C PHE A 283 -2.68 23.91 -6.27
N PHE A 284 -2.58 22.63 -6.63
CA PHE A 284 -1.31 21.91 -6.65
C PHE A 284 -0.73 21.85 -8.06
N GLY A 285 -1.56 21.57 -9.05
CA GLY A 285 -1.09 21.36 -10.42
C GLY A 285 -2.14 20.68 -11.28
N ASN A 286 -1.74 20.25 -12.47
CA ASN A 286 -2.62 19.60 -13.43
C ASN A 286 -2.21 18.15 -13.64
N MET A 287 -3.16 17.23 -13.56
CA MET A 287 -2.99 15.87 -14.08
C MET A 287 -2.91 15.97 -15.60
N THR A 288 -1.71 15.73 -16.13
CA THR A 288 -1.38 15.86 -17.55
C THR A 288 -1.47 14.54 -18.29
N ARG A 289 -1.37 13.43 -17.56
CA ARG A 289 -1.42 12.06 -18.07
C ARG A 289 -2.19 11.21 -17.08
N PHE A 290 -3.17 10.44 -17.55
CA PHE A 290 -3.79 9.39 -16.75
C PHE A 290 -4.36 8.30 -17.64
N GLU A 291 -4.42 7.10 -17.07
CA GLU A 291 -4.95 5.89 -17.67
C GLU A 291 -5.86 5.23 -16.63
N LEU A 292 -6.99 4.73 -17.10
CA LEU A 292 -7.95 3.96 -16.29
C LEU A 292 -7.85 2.47 -16.59
N GLU A 293 -7.35 2.10 -17.77
CA GLU A 293 -7.08 0.72 -18.19
C GLU A 293 -5.90 0.73 -19.16
N PRO A 294 -5.08 -0.33 -19.20
CA PRO A 294 -5.11 -1.49 -18.30
C PRO A 294 -4.55 -1.20 -16.90
N VAL A 295 -3.89 -0.05 -16.72
CA VAL A 295 -3.24 0.35 -15.46
C VAL A 295 -3.88 1.63 -14.95
N ASP A 296 -4.39 1.60 -13.73
CA ASP A 296 -4.94 2.78 -13.05
C ASP A 296 -3.84 3.69 -12.51
N ARG A 297 -3.43 4.68 -13.31
CA ARG A 297 -2.32 5.59 -12.99
C ARG A 297 -2.57 7.00 -13.51
N GLY A 298 -2.05 7.98 -12.81
CA GLY A 298 -2.15 9.39 -13.15
C GLY A 298 -0.92 10.16 -12.67
N PHE A 299 -0.51 11.16 -13.44
CA PHE A 299 0.68 11.97 -13.20
C PHE A 299 0.32 13.45 -13.20
N ILE A 300 0.52 14.07 -12.04
CA ILE A 300 0.23 15.49 -11.81
C ILE A 300 1.52 16.29 -11.95
N LEU A 301 1.54 17.21 -12.90
CA LEU A 301 2.60 18.20 -13.03
C LEU A 301 2.34 19.32 -12.00
N PRO A 302 3.22 19.51 -11.01
CA PRO A 302 3.03 20.52 -9.96
C PRO A 302 3.17 21.93 -10.51
N TYR A 303 2.58 22.89 -9.80
CA TYR A 303 2.86 24.32 -9.94
C TYR A 303 4.21 24.66 -9.26
N ASP A 304 4.91 25.69 -9.73
CA ASP A 304 6.31 25.99 -9.38
C ASP A 304 6.57 26.22 -7.87
N GLU A 305 5.53 26.50 -7.09
CA GLU A 305 5.63 26.70 -5.63
C GLU A 305 5.88 25.42 -4.82
N TYR A 306 5.75 24.24 -5.44
CA TYR A 306 5.84 22.96 -4.76
C TYR A 306 7.18 22.28 -4.96
N SER A 307 7.84 21.92 -3.85
CA SER A 307 9.07 21.14 -3.89
C SER A 307 8.80 19.65 -3.84
N VAL A 308 9.52 18.91 -4.68
CA VAL A 308 9.55 17.43 -4.73
C VAL A 308 10.01 16.85 -3.39
N SER A 309 9.44 15.71 -2.99
CA SER A 309 9.73 15.09 -1.69
C SER A 309 9.81 13.56 -1.76
N PRO A 310 10.90 12.90 -1.35
CA PRO A 310 11.02 11.44 -1.31
C PRO A 310 10.43 10.85 -0.02
N PHE A 311 9.51 11.55 0.66
CA PHE A 311 9.02 11.14 1.98
C PHE A 311 7.56 10.71 1.95
N ILE A 312 7.29 9.60 2.64
CA ILE A 312 5.94 9.11 2.93
C ILE A 312 5.54 9.55 4.33
N PHE A 313 4.45 10.29 4.41
CA PHE A 313 3.83 10.66 5.67
C PHE A 313 3.20 9.41 6.31
N ALA A 314 3.41 9.16 7.59
CA ALA A 314 2.76 8.05 8.29
C ALA A 314 1.67 8.56 9.24
N HIS A 315 2.08 9.35 10.22
CA HIS A 315 1.21 9.97 11.22
C HIS A 315 1.99 11.07 11.96
N GLU A 316 1.32 12.19 12.31
CA GLU A 316 1.87 13.33 13.07
C GLU A 316 3.26 13.79 12.64
N LEU A 317 4.32 13.20 13.21
CA LEU A 317 5.72 13.55 13.02
C LEU A 317 6.56 12.45 12.34
N GLN A 318 5.96 11.31 12.06
CA GLN A 318 6.66 10.18 11.45
C GLN A 318 6.59 10.26 9.93
N MET A 319 7.76 10.25 9.31
CA MET A 319 7.95 10.21 7.87
C MET A 319 8.93 9.09 7.53
N PHE A 320 8.69 8.41 6.42
CA PHE A 320 9.58 7.38 5.88
C PHE A 320 10.27 7.90 4.63
N ALA A 321 11.59 7.77 4.57
CA ALA A 321 12.35 8.12 3.39
C ALA A 321 12.27 6.97 2.38
N ILE A 322 11.88 7.27 1.14
CA ILE A 322 11.98 6.29 0.05
C ILE A 322 13.46 6.14 -0.29
N THR A 323 14.03 5.00 0.08
CA THR A 323 15.44 4.67 -0.17
C THR A 323 15.62 3.83 -1.42
N ASP A 324 14.64 3.00 -1.73
CA ASP A 324 14.69 2.09 -2.86
C ASP A 324 13.28 1.86 -3.42
N PHE A 325 13.20 1.26 -4.59
CA PHE A 325 11.95 0.92 -5.23
C PHE A 325 12.11 -0.29 -6.16
N THR A 326 11.04 -1.08 -6.28
CA THR A 326 11.08 -2.32 -7.07
C THR A 326 10.52 -2.13 -8.48
N ARG A 327 11.30 -2.47 -9.51
CA ARG A 327 10.84 -2.55 -10.91
C ARG A 327 10.52 -3.96 -11.42
N THR A 328 10.52 -4.97 -10.55
CA THR A 328 10.36 -6.36 -10.97
C THR A 328 9.28 -7.07 -10.16
N LEU A 329 8.47 -7.92 -10.82
CA LEU A 329 7.45 -8.75 -10.17
C LEU A 329 8.01 -9.65 -9.05
N VAL A 330 9.30 -10.00 -9.13
CA VAL A 330 9.93 -11.06 -8.33
C VAL A 330 10.15 -10.71 -6.85
N ASN A 331 9.82 -9.50 -6.40
CA ASN A 331 10.05 -9.08 -5.01
C ASN A 331 8.82 -9.23 -4.10
N PHE A 332 7.76 -9.91 -4.55
CA PHE A 332 6.59 -10.18 -3.73
C PHE A 332 6.42 -11.68 -3.47
N ALA A 333 6.06 -12.03 -2.25
CA ALA A 333 5.59 -13.35 -1.87
C ALA A 333 4.35 -13.22 -1.01
N GLU A 334 3.40 -14.16 -1.15
CA GLU A 334 2.31 -14.30 -0.19
C GLU A 334 2.87 -14.44 1.23
N GLY A 335 2.25 -13.75 2.19
CA GLY A 335 2.67 -13.69 3.58
C GLY A 335 3.65 -12.57 3.92
N ALA A 336 4.26 -11.90 2.93
CA ALA A 336 5.10 -10.73 3.16
C ALA A 336 4.31 -9.59 3.79
N VAL A 337 4.92 -8.88 4.74
CA VAL A 337 4.36 -7.68 5.37
C VAL A 337 4.68 -6.46 4.51
N VAL A 338 3.64 -5.71 4.18
CA VAL A 338 3.72 -4.41 3.52
C VAL A 338 2.85 -3.40 4.28
N CYS A 339 3.16 -2.13 4.10
CA CYS A 339 2.44 -1.02 4.70
C CYS A 339 1.98 -0.04 3.64
N LYS A 340 1.00 0.78 3.98
CA LYS A 340 0.51 1.87 3.13
C LYS A 340 0.33 3.13 3.95
N SER A 341 0.31 4.28 3.29
CA SER A 341 -0.16 5.52 3.89
C SER A 341 -1.22 6.17 3.03
N GLY A 342 -2.45 6.27 3.54
CA GLY A 342 -3.61 6.75 2.81
C GLY A 342 -4.26 7.97 3.45
N ALA A 343 -4.82 8.86 2.63
CA ALA A 343 -5.51 10.06 3.07
C ALA A 343 -6.81 9.80 3.86
N ALA A 344 -7.39 8.60 3.76
CA ALA A 344 -8.61 8.24 4.47
C ALA A 344 -8.35 7.38 5.69
N THR A 345 -7.50 6.37 5.58
CA THR A 345 -7.25 5.42 6.67
C THR A 345 -5.87 5.54 7.31
N GLY A 346 -5.05 6.51 6.89
CA GLY A 346 -3.73 6.78 7.45
C GLY A 346 -2.71 5.68 7.16
N TYR A 347 -1.71 5.57 8.02
CA TYR A 347 -0.73 4.49 8.00
C TYR A 347 -1.32 3.17 8.54
N SER A 348 -1.11 2.07 7.81
CA SER A 348 -1.47 0.72 8.28
C SER A 348 -0.65 -0.34 7.56
N CYS A 349 -0.46 -1.49 8.20
CA CYS A 349 0.25 -2.63 7.61
C CYS A 349 -0.66 -3.86 7.46
N GLY A 350 -0.28 -4.76 6.55
CA GLY A 350 -1.00 -5.99 6.25
C GLY A 350 -0.09 -7.03 5.59
N LYS A 351 -0.60 -8.24 5.40
CA LYS A 351 0.12 -9.32 4.71
C LYS A 351 -0.35 -9.42 3.28
N VAL A 352 0.57 -9.65 2.35
CA VAL A 352 0.25 -10.01 0.97
C VAL A 352 -0.54 -11.32 0.98
N LEU A 353 -1.76 -11.29 0.46
CA LEU A 353 -2.64 -12.45 0.35
C LEU A 353 -2.48 -13.17 -0.99
N SER A 354 -2.20 -12.42 -2.05
CA SER A 354 -1.95 -12.96 -3.38
C SER A 354 -1.14 -11.97 -4.21
N VAL A 355 -0.24 -12.52 -5.04
CA VAL A 355 0.56 -11.77 -6.02
C VAL A 355 0.00 -11.85 -7.44
N LYS A 356 -1.12 -12.56 -7.62
CA LYS A 356 -1.80 -12.72 -8.90
C LYS A 356 -3.29 -12.47 -8.72
N VAL A 357 -3.68 -11.23 -8.97
CA VAL A 357 -5.03 -10.74 -8.72
C VAL A 357 -5.58 -10.06 -9.96
N ASN A 358 -6.81 -10.43 -10.31
CA ASN A 358 -7.64 -9.68 -11.25
C ASN A 358 -8.82 -9.12 -10.48
N THR A 359 -9.21 -7.89 -10.78
CA THR A 359 -10.38 -7.26 -10.17
C THR A 359 -11.19 -6.52 -11.21
N VAL A 360 -12.50 -6.50 -11.01
CA VAL A 360 -13.42 -5.71 -11.82
C VAL A 360 -14.10 -4.72 -10.91
N LEU A 361 -13.87 -3.43 -11.12
CA LEU A 361 -14.46 -2.37 -10.31
C LEU A 361 -15.52 -1.62 -11.11
N PHE A 362 -16.62 -1.26 -10.44
CA PHE A 362 -17.62 -0.37 -11.02
C PHE A 362 -17.49 1.02 -10.40
N HIS A 363 -17.13 1.99 -11.24
CA HIS A 363 -17.12 3.40 -10.84
C HIS A 363 -18.43 4.05 -11.28
N VAL A 364 -19.21 4.54 -10.31
CA VAL A 364 -20.51 5.17 -10.56
C VAL A 364 -20.33 6.34 -11.53
N GLY A 365 -21.05 6.29 -12.66
CA GLY A 365 -20.99 7.29 -13.73
C GLY A 365 -19.95 7.05 -14.82
N TYR A 366 -18.99 6.14 -14.60
CA TYR A 366 -17.89 5.87 -15.54
C TYR A 366 -17.88 4.42 -16.06
N GLY A 367 -18.56 3.52 -15.35
CA GLY A 367 -18.78 2.16 -15.80
C GLY A 367 -17.84 1.14 -15.17
N ARG A 368 -17.60 0.07 -15.92
CA ARG A 368 -16.83 -1.11 -15.51
C ARG A 368 -15.37 -0.94 -15.93
N PHE A 369 -14.46 -1.25 -15.03
CA PHE A 369 -13.02 -1.26 -15.26
C PHE A 369 -12.44 -2.62 -14.86
N ASP A 370 -11.69 -3.24 -15.77
CA ASP A 370 -11.02 -4.52 -15.57
C ASP A 370 -9.52 -4.27 -15.31
N TYR A 371 -9.03 -4.69 -14.14
CA TYR A 371 -7.62 -4.58 -13.77
C TYR A 371 -7.00 -5.96 -13.59
N GLU A 372 -5.81 -6.16 -14.15
CA GLU A 372 -5.10 -7.44 -14.12
C GLU A 372 -3.71 -7.28 -13.49
N GLY A 373 -3.17 -8.37 -12.95
CA GLY A 373 -1.81 -8.39 -12.41
C GLY A 373 -1.62 -7.51 -11.17
N LEU A 374 -2.68 -7.33 -10.38
CA LEU A 374 -2.63 -6.62 -9.10
C LEU A 374 -2.10 -7.52 -7.97
N ILE A 375 -1.86 -6.91 -6.82
CA ILE A 375 -1.49 -7.60 -5.57
C ILE A 375 -2.57 -7.32 -4.51
N GLU A 376 -3.05 -8.37 -3.84
CA GLU A 376 -4.05 -8.29 -2.77
C GLU A 376 -3.35 -8.32 -1.41
N VAL A 377 -3.79 -7.46 -0.50
CA VAL A 377 -3.18 -7.32 0.84
C VAL A 377 -4.27 -7.27 1.91
N SER A 378 -4.04 -7.96 3.03
CA SER A 378 -4.92 -7.95 4.21
C SER A 378 -4.73 -6.67 5.05
N MET A 379 -5.09 -5.53 4.50
CA MET A 379 -5.08 -4.25 5.23
C MET A 379 -6.35 -3.46 4.95
N ARG A 380 -6.68 -2.59 5.91
CA ARG A 380 -7.82 -1.69 5.79
C ARG A 380 -7.56 -0.65 4.71
N GLY A 381 -8.52 -0.51 3.79
CA GLY A 381 -8.61 0.62 2.88
C GLY A 381 -10.01 1.24 2.92
N SER A 382 -10.13 2.44 2.38
CA SER A 382 -11.39 3.15 2.20
C SER A 382 -11.36 4.00 0.94
N TYR A 383 -12.53 4.47 0.50
CA TYR A 383 -12.63 5.61 -0.40
C TYR A 383 -11.75 6.75 0.11
N GLY A 384 -10.86 7.25 -0.75
CA GLY A 384 -9.84 8.23 -0.42
C GLY A 384 -8.42 7.70 -0.38
N ASP A 385 -8.23 6.39 -0.19
CA ASP A 385 -6.91 5.77 -0.21
C ASP A 385 -6.43 5.40 -1.63
N GLY A 386 -7.26 5.59 -2.66
CA GLY A 386 -6.84 5.46 -4.06
C GLY A 386 -5.65 6.38 -4.33
N GLY A 387 -4.59 5.82 -4.92
CA GLY A 387 -3.32 6.52 -5.09
C GLY A 387 -2.34 6.37 -3.92
N ALA A 388 -2.69 5.74 -2.80
CA ALA A 388 -1.79 5.62 -1.65
C ALA A 388 -0.55 4.77 -1.97
N PRO A 389 0.67 5.19 -1.56
CA PRO A 389 1.86 4.37 -1.72
C PRO A 389 1.78 3.11 -0.87
N VAL A 390 2.24 1.99 -1.43
CA VAL A 390 2.47 0.73 -0.73
C VAL A 390 3.98 0.48 -0.68
N PHE A 391 4.50 0.14 0.49
CA PHE A 391 5.94 0.04 0.76
C PHE A 391 6.26 -1.01 1.82
N SER A 392 7.52 -1.41 1.94
CA SER A 392 8.06 -2.14 3.10
C SER A 392 9.27 -1.44 3.66
N TYR A 393 9.60 -1.75 4.91
CA TYR A 393 10.84 -1.27 5.53
C TYR A 393 12.06 -1.82 4.80
N ASN A 394 13.03 -0.92 4.57
CA ASN A 394 14.36 -1.25 4.09
C ASN A 394 15.33 -1.18 5.27
N ASN A 395 16.10 -2.25 5.50
CA ASN A 395 17.07 -2.37 6.59
C ASN A 395 16.54 -1.92 7.98
N PRO A 396 15.68 -2.72 8.63
CA PRO A 396 14.96 -2.34 9.85
C PRO A 396 15.85 -2.21 11.11
N LEU A 397 17.14 -2.56 11.03
CA LEU A 397 18.07 -2.48 12.16
C LEU A 397 18.66 -1.08 12.36
N ASP A 398 18.58 -0.18 11.37
CA ASP A 398 19.00 1.20 11.51
C ASP A 398 17.79 2.13 11.73
N LEU A 399 17.41 2.30 12.99
CA LEU A 399 16.33 3.21 13.41
C LEU A 399 16.63 4.68 13.07
N SER A 400 17.89 5.06 12.83
CA SER A 400 18.26 6.43 12.46
C SER A 400 18.04 6.72 10.97
N GLN A 401 17.87 5.67 10.16
CA GLN A 401 17.65 5.73 8.72
C GLN A 401 16.49 4.80 8.34
N THR A 402 15.29 5.07 8.85
CA THR A 402 14.11 4.26 8.50
C THR A 402 13.71 4.51 7.04
N GLY A 403 14.45 3.86 6.15
CA GLY A 403 14.20 3.80 4.73
C GLY A 403 13.10 2.82 4.42
N VAL A 404 12.41 3.06 3.32
CA VAL A 404 11.42 2.13 2.79
C VAL A 404 11.70 1.81 1.32
N ASN A 405 11.33 0.60 0.94
CA ASN A 405 11.27 0.15 -0.44
C ASN A 405 9.84 0.36 -0.96
N LEU A 406 9.68 1.16 -2.00
CA LEU A 406 8.38 1.42 -2.61
C LEU A 406 7.99 0.28 -3.56
N PHE A 407 6.74 -0.17 -3.43
CA PHE A 407 6.22 -1.34 -4.14
C PHE A 407 5.10 -1.06 -5.13
N GLY A 408 4.31 -0.02 -4.90
CA GLY A 408 3.19 0.28 -5.79
C GLY A 408 2.22 1.26 -5.20
N MET A 409 0.98 1.22 -5.71
CA MET A 409 -0.04 2.21 -5.41
C MET A 409 -1.43 1.58 -5.34
N ILE A 410 -2.20 1.94 -4.31
CA ILE A 410 -3.55 1.40 -4.10
C ILE A 410 -4.48 1.81 -5.25
N VAL A 411 -5.16 0.83 -5.84
CA VAL A 411 -6.22 1.03 -6.84
C VAL A 411 -7.59 0.98 -6.20
N GLY A 412 -7.79 0.03 -5.29
CA GLY A 412 -9.11 -0.21 -4.70
C GLY A 412 -9.05 -0.93 -3.37
N ALA A 413 -10.19 -0.91 -2.68
CA ALA A 413 -10.39 -1.59 -1.41
C ALA A 413 -11.78 -2.23 -1.37
N THR A 414 -11.90 -3.32 -0.64
CA THR A 414 -13.22 -3.91 -0.36
C THR A 414 -13.93 -3.11 0.72
N ARG A 415 -15.25 -2.96 0.62
CA ARG A 415 -16.02 -2.14 1.58
C ARG A 415 -16.14 -2.78 2.96
N TYR A 416 -16.26 -4.11 3.00
CA TYR A 416 -16.63 -4.85 4.20
C TYR A 416 -15.50 -5.67 4.82
N GLN A 417 -14.42 -5.91 4.08
CA GLN A 417 -13.26 -6.64 4.58
C GLN A 417 -12.03 -5.71 4.61
N PRO A 418 -11.06 -5.95 5.51
CA PRO A 418 -9.80 -5.23 5.51
C PRO A 418 -8.89 -5.79 4.41
N LYS A 419 -9.30 -5.61 3.16
CA LYS A 419 -8.56 -6.00 1.96
C LYS A 419 -8.43 -4.82 1.02
N ILE A 420 -7.24 -4.66 0.47
CA ILE A 420 -6.96 -3.75 -0.65
C ILE A 420 -6.37 -4.52 -1.82
N VAL A 421 -6.38 -3.86 -2.97
CA VAL A 421 -5.57 -4.23 -4.13
C VAL A 421 -4.73 -3.04 -4.55
N PHE A 422 -3.48 -3.30 -4.95
CA PHE A 422 -2.58 -2.26 -5.43
C PHE A 422 -1.91 -2.69 -6.75
N THR A 423 -1.62 -1.71 -7.59
CA THR A 423 -0.84 -1.90 -8.81
C THR A 423 0.64 -1.88 -8.46
N PRO A 424 1.42 -2.89 -8.86
CA PRO A 424 2.84 -2.92 -8.62
C PRO A 424 3.56 -1.84 -9.46
N LEU A 425 4.63 -1.29 -8.91
CA LEU A 425 5.31 -0.12 -9.45
C LEU A 425 5.81 -0.27 -10.90
N TYR A 426 6.21 -1.47 -11.31
CA TYR A 426 6.66 -1.74 -12.68
C TYR A 426 5.58 -1.60 -13.74
N GLN A 427 4.29 -1.64 -13.36
CA GLN A 427 3.18 -1.33 -14.26
C GLN A 427 2.87 0.18 -14.25
N ILE A 428 3.14 0.86 -13.14
CA ILE A 428 2.85 2.30 -12.99
C ILE A 428 3.89 3.13 -13.76
N LEU A 429 5.17 2.81 -13.64
CA LEU A 429 6.25 3.60 -14.21
C LEU A 429 6.47 3.27 -15.68
N ASP A 430 6.62 4.31 -16.50
CA ASP A 430 7.22 4.14 -17.82
C ASP A 430 8.71 3.78 -17.69
N SER A 431 9.30 3.26 -18.77
CA SER A 431 10.69 2.81 -18.78
C SER A 431 11.71 3.92 -18.49
N ASP A 432 11.36 5.18 -18.76
CA ASP A 432 12.20 6.38 -18.53
C ASP A 432 11.76 7.20 -17.31
N MET A 433 10.84 6.68 -16.48
CA MET A 433 10.41 7.32 -15.24
C MET A 433 11.11 6.72 -14.04
N ASP A 434 11.76 7.54 -13.20
CA ASP A 434 12.37 7.12 -11.93
C ASP A 434 11.61 7.68 -10.73
N VAL A 435 11.54 6.90 -9.64
CA VAL A 435 11.01 7.37 -8.36
C VAL A 435 12.03 8.28 -7.70
N VAL A 436 11.57 9.40 -7.16
CA VAL A 436 12.45 10.29 -6.41
C VAL A 436 12.78 9.68 -5.06
N THR A 437 14.06 9.38 -4.85
CA THR A 437 14.57 8.76 -3.62
C THR A 437 15.39 9.76 -2.80
N ILE A 438 15.66 9.41 -1.55
CA ILE A 438 16.55 10.23 -0.70
C ILE A 438 17.98 10.28 -1.23
N HIS A 439 18.47 9.23 -1.89
CA HIS A 439 19.82 9.19 -2.48
C HIS A 439 19.96 10.17 -3.64
N GLU A 440 18.92 10.29 -4.48
CA GLU A 440 18.89 11.29 -5.55
C GLU A 440 19.01 12.71 -4.98
N LEU A 441 18.22 13.04 -3.96
CA LEU A 441 18.30 14.36 -3.32
C LEU A 441 19.68 14.65 -2.75
N LEU A 442 20.30 13.68 -2.04
CA LEU A 442 21.61 13.85 -1.43
C LEU A 442 22.72 14.03 -2.47
N SER A 443 22.63 13.35 -3.62
CA SER A 443 23.60 13.48 -4.70
C SER A 443 23.66 14.90 -5.29
N ASN A 444 22.57 15.65 -5.23
CA ASN A 444 22.50 17.03 -5.71
C ASN A 444 23.12 18.07 -4.73
N PHE A 445 23.45 17.68 -3.50
CA PHE A 445 24.06 18.57 -2.49
C PHE A 445 25.57 18.42 -2.35
N ASN A 446 26.17 17.39 -2.97
CA ASN A 446 27.63 17.23 -3.00
C ASN A 446 28.22 18.10 -4.12
N PHE A 447 28.25 19.41 -3.88
CA PHE A 447 29.00 20.41 -4.66
C PHE A 447 30.23 20.89 -3.92
#